data_AF-A0A6J6XX75-F1
#
_entry.id   AF-A0A6J6XX75-F1
#
_cell.length_a   1.000
_cell.length_b   1.000
_cell.length_c   1.000
_cell.angle_alpha   90.00
_cell.angle_beta   90.00
_cell.angle_gamma   90.00
#
_symmetry.space_group_name_H-M   'P 1'
#
loop_
_entity.id
_entity.type
_entity.pdbx_description
1 polymer ?
#
loop_
_entity_poly.entity_id
_entity_poly.type
_entity_poly.pdbx_seq_one_letter_code
_entity_poly.pdbx_strand_id
1 'polypeptide(L)' 'MGVFEFSNFAAGTKSIAQALTQVSGISVVGGGDSAAAVRKLGFSDEAFGYISTGGGASLEYLEGKELPGLIALS' A
#
# COMPACT_ATOMS: atom_id res chain seq x y z
N MET A 1 9.99 -6.09 -7.19
CA MET A 1 8.56 -6.45 -7.25
C MET A 1 8.42 -7.83 -7.87
N GLY A 2 7.45 -8.64 -7.43
CA GLY A 2 7.21 -10.00 -7.95
C GLY A 2 6.05 -10.68 -7.22
N VAL A 3 5.81 -11.95 -7.57
CA VAL A 3 4.78 -12.82 -6.95
C VAL A 3 5.24 -13.25 -5.55
N PHE A 4 5.04 -12.35 -4.58
CA PHE A 4 5.62 -12.45 -3.24
C PHE A 4 5.09 -13.61 -2.40
N GLU A 5 4.03 -14.25 -2.87
CA GLU A 5 3.46 -15.45 -2.28
C GLU A 5 4.40 -16.66 -2.39
N PHE A 6 5.29 -16.66 -3.38
CA PHE A 6 6.36 -17.65 -3.54
C PHE A 6 7.67 -17.09 -3.03
N SER A 7 8.30 -17.78 -2.07
CA SER A 7 9.55 -17.34 -1.44
C SER A 7 10.67 -17.03 -2.44
N ASN A 8 10.77 -17.83 -3.51
CA ASN A 8 11.75 -17.65 -4.58
C ASN A 8 11.61 -16.32 -5.34
N PHE A 9 10.44 -15.67 -5.28
CA PHE A 9 10.14 -14.42 -5.98
C PHE A 9 9.80 -13.26 -5.03
N ALA A 10 9.86 -13.49 -3.71
CA ALA A 10 9.45 -12.51 -2.69
C ALA A 10 10.50 -11.45 -2.37
N ALA A 11 11.78 -11.73 -2.62
CA ALA A 11 12.90 -10.85 -2.23
C ALA A 11 12.72 -9.42 -2.78
N GLY A 12 12.34 -9.29 -4.04
CA GLY A 12 12.16 -7.99 -4.67
C GLY A 12 11.01 -7.16 -4.09
N THR A 13 9.94 -7.79 -3.59
CA THR A 13 8.84 -7.09 -2.92
C THR A 13 9.22 -6.72 -1.49
N LYS A 14 9.93 -7.62 -0.78
CA LYS A 14 10.45 -7.37 0.57
C LYS A 14 11.41 -6.20 0.62
N SER A 15 12.34 -6.09 -0.34
CA SER A 15 13.29 -4.98 -0.40
C SER A 15 12.60 -3.63 -0.57
N ILE A 16 11.52 -3.57 -1.37
CA ILE A 16 10.75 -2.34 -1.55
C ILE A 16 9.95 -2.00 -0.29
N ALA A 17 9.28 -2.99 0.32
CA ALA A 17 8.60 -2.79 1.59
C ALA A 17 9.54 -2.27 2.68
N GLN A 18 10.76 -2.82 2.78
CA GLN A 18 11.79 -2.35 3.71
C GLN A 18 12.25 -0.91 3.42
N ALA A 19 12.39 -0.53 2.14
CA ALA A 19 12.77 0.82 1.77
C ALA A 19 11.69 1.85 2.15
N LEU A 20 10.42 1.49 2.01
CA LEU A 20 9.28 2.34 2.38
C LEU A 20 9.22 2.66 3.89
N THR A 21 9.78 1.83 4.76
CA THR A 21 9.83 2.11 6.21
C THR A 21 10.96 3.07 6.59
N GLN A 22 11.85 3.41 5.65
CA GLN A 22 13.05 4.22 5.88
C GLN A 22 13.01 5.59 5.19
N VAL A 23 11.93 5.90 4.47
CA VAL A 23 11.81 7.17 3.75
C VAL A 23 11.69 8.35 4.72
N SER A 24 12.33 9.47 4.38
CA SER A 24 12.08 10.76 5.04
C SER A 24 10.83 11.38 4.42
N GLY A 25 9.65 10.92 4.84
CA GLY A 25 8.35 11.34 4.33
C GLY A 25 7.23 10.41 4.80
N ILE A 26 5.99 10.68 4.38
CA ILE A 26 4.88 9.77 4.65
C ILE A 26 4.84 8.68 3.59
N SER A 27 4.98 7.42 4.00
CA SER A 27 4.74 6.28 3.13
C SER A 27 3.26 5.90 3.18
N VAL A 28 2.64 5.82 2.01
CA VAL A 28 1.24 5.39 1.86
C VAL A 28 1.22 4.08 1.07
N VAL A 29 0.70 3.03 1.69
CA VAL A 29 0.50 1.71 1.05
C VAL A 29 -0.99 1.56 0.75
N GLY A 30 -1.33 1.23 -0.49
CA GLY A 30 -2.72 1.06 -0.91
C GLY A 30 -2.89 -0.12 -1.88
N GLY A 31 -4.08 -0.71 -1.86
CA GLY A 31 -4.42 -1.91 -2.63
C GLY A 31 -4.29 -3.19 -1.80
N GLY A 32 -5.21 -4.14 -2.05
CA GLY A 32 -5.32 -5.38 -1.28
C GLY A 32 -4.03 -6.20 -1.27
N ASP A 33 -3.41 -6.38 -2.44
CA ASP A 33 -2.18 -7.15 -2.58
C ASP A 33 -0.98 -6.46 -1.90
N SER A 34 -0.87 -5.13 -2.00
CA SER A 34 0.20 -4.38 -1.33
C SER A 34 0.08 -4.47 0.20
N ALA A 35 -1.14 -4.32 0.73
CA ALA A 35 -1.40 -4.48 2.17
C ALA A 35 -1.16 -5.93 2.64
N ALA A 36 -1.50 -6.93 1.82
CA ALA A 36 -1.21 -8.33 2.11
C ALA A 36 0.31 -8.61 2.09
N ALA A 37 1.04 -8.01 1.15
CA ALA A 37 2.48 -8.21 1.00
C ALA A 37 3.25 -7.73 2.23
N VAL A 38 2.99 -6.52 2.73
CA VAL A 38 3.73 -5.97 3.89
C VAL A 38 3.53 -6.84 5.14
N ARG A 39 2.31 -7.33 5.37
CA ARG A 39 1.99 -8.23 6.50
C ARG A 39 2.63 -9.60 6.33
N LYS A 40 2.49 -10.22 5.15
CA LYS A 40 3.04 -11.56 4.86
C LYS A 40 4.57 -11.60 4.91
N LEU A 41 5.22 -10.48 4.60
CA LEU A 41 6.68 -10.35 4.63
C LEU A 41 7.24 -9.95 6.01
N GLY A 42 6.37 -9.83 7.02
CA GLY A 42 6.74 -9.64 8.41
C GLY A 42 6.92 -8.18 8.85
N PHE A 43 6.38 -7.22 8.09
CA PHE A 43 6.34 -5.82 8.51
C PHE A 43 5.08 -5.57 9.34
N SER A 44 5.19 -4.74 10.38
CA SER A 44 4.02 -4.27 11.13
C SER A 44 3.35 -3.12 10.37
N ASP A 45 2.05 -2.93 10.57
CA ASP A 45 1.29 -1.89 9.87
C ASP A 45 1.80 -0.48 10.25
N GLU A 46 2.27 -0.31 11.49
CA GLU A 46 2.81 0.95 12.04
C GLU A 46 4.19 1.32 11.47
N ALA A 47 4.85 0.40 10.78
CA ALA A 47 6.10 0.68 10.08
C ALA A 47 5.89 1.56 8.82
N PHE A 48 4.63 1.76 8.42
CA PHE A 48 4.23 2.60 7.29
C PHE A 48 3.43 3.81 7.78
N GLY A 49 3.52 4.93 7.07
CA GLY A 49 2.81 6.15 7.46
C GLY A 49 1.29 6.03 7.37
N TYR A 50 0.77 5.30 6.38
CA TYR A 50 -0.65 4.99 6.24
C TYR A 50 -0.87 3.74 5.38
N ILE A 51 -1.81 2.88 5.78
CA ILE A 51 -2.27 1.75 4.97
C ILE A 51 -3.74 1.97 4.59
N SER A 52 -4.01 2.21 3.31
CA SER A 52 -5.36 2.38 2.82
C SER A 52 -6.05 1.03 2.59
N THR A 53 -7.22 0.87 3.22
CA THR A 53 -8.17 -0.22 2.97
C THR A 53 -9.27 0.15 1.97
N GLY A 54 -9.20 1.35 1.38
CA GLY A 54 -10.25 1.88 0.50
C GLY A 54 -10.33 1.21 -0.88
N GLY A 55 -9.45 0.27 -1.20
CA GLY A 55 -9.48 -0.51 -2.44
C GLY A 55 -9.60 0.39 -3.69
N GLY A 56 -10.67 0.17 -4.47
CA GLY A 56 -10.96 0.95 -5.68
C GLY A 56 -11.14 2.45 -5.43
N ALA A 57 -11.77 2.86 -4.32
CA ALA A 57 -11.97 4.27 -4.02
C ALA A 57 -10.63 5.03 -3.81
N SER A 58 -9.63 4.36 -3.24
CA SER A 58 -8.28 4.95 -3.12
C SER A 58 -7.58 5.08 -4.47
N LEU A 59 -7.80 4.15 -5.39
CA LEU A 59 -7.27 4.24 -6.76
C LEU A 59 -7.94 5.37 -7.53
N GLU A 60 -9.27 5.46 -7.49
CA GLU A 60 -10.02 6.55 -8.14
C GLU A 60 -9.60 7.93 -7.60
N TYR A 61 -9.36 8.04 -6.30
CA TYR A 61 -8.81 9.25 -5.70
C TYR A 61 -7.42 9.61 -6.25
N LEU A 62 -6.51 8.63 -6.34
CA LEU A 62 -5.16 8.82 -6.89
C LEU A 62 -5.16 9.12 -8.39
N GLU A 63 -6.19 8.67 -9.11
CA GLU A 63 -6.45 9.03 -10.52
C GLU A 63 -6.95 10.48 -10.68
N GLY A 64 -7.22 11.20 -9.59
CA GLY A 64 -7.72 12.57 -9.60
C GLY A 64 -9.20 12.68 -9.94
N LYS A 65 -9.95 11.57 -9.86
CA LYS A 65 -11.41 11.58 -10.07
C LYS A 65 -12.10 12.18 -8.85
N GLU A 66 -13.21 12.85 -9.10
CA GLU A 66 -14.10 13.22 -8.01
C GLU A 66 -14.78 11.96 -7.46
N LEU A 67 -14.76 11.79 -6.14
CA LEU A 67 -15.47 10.71 -5.48
C LEU A 67 -16.88 11.18 -5.12
N PRO A 68 -17.96 10.55 -5.66
CA PRO A 68 -19.33 11.02 -5.43
C PRO A 68 -19.70 11.16 -3.95
N GLY A 69 -19.18 10.26 -3.11
CA GLY A 69 -19.38 10.31 -1.66
C GLY A 69 -18.72 11.51 -0.98
N LEU A 70 -17.60 12.03 -1.51
CA LEU A 70 -16.97 13.24 -1.01
C LEU A 70 -17.69 14.49 -1.50
N ILE A 71 -18.11 14.53 -2.78
CA ILE A 71 -18.87 15.65 -3.36
C ILE A 71 -20.16 15.88 -2.58
N ALA A 72 -20.87 14.82 -2.22
CA ALA A 72 -22.12 14.92 -1.47
C ALA A 72 -21.95 15.51 -0.04
N LEU A 73 -20.71 15.55 0.47
CA LEU A 73 -20.38 16.01 1.82
C LEU A 73 -19.64 17.36 1.85
N SER A 74 -19.23 17.90 0.70
CA SER A 74 -18.51 19.17 0.56
C SER A 74 -19.46 20.34 0.28
#